data_AF-A0A916I4M8-F1
#
_entry.id   AF-A0A916I4M8-F1
#
_cell.length_a   1.000
_cell.length_b   1.000
_cell.length_c   1.000
_cell.angle_alpha   90.00
_cell.angle_beta   90.00
_cell.angle_gamma   90.00
#
_symmetry.space_group_name_H-M   'P 1'
#
loop_
_entity.id
_entity.type
_entity.pdbx_description
1 polymer ?
#
loop_
_entity_poly.entity_id
_entity_poly.type
_entity_poly.pdbx_seq_one_letter_code
_entity_poly.pdbx_strand_id
1 'polypeptide(L)'
;MEPNRRIDLGIELDRKIPYLPLFALAYFSTYIFVLQPFFILSDARQFHWMLTSFVSISVLSSLIHAAVPSKIERVERVTVGGLSGWGLALFQKTCKPYGNFPSMHVGLSVPVVAANFMTGGPVIGGVMLAWAVLIAVSTLFTKQHYILDVLAGIAGGAVISALVYFCR
;
A
#
# COMPACT_ATOMS: atom_id res chain seq x y z
N MET A 1 -14.24 -14.62 14.22
CA MET A 1 -14.49 -15.24 12.89
C MET A 1 -13.68 -16.52 12.81
N GLU A 2 -14.34 -17.64 12.52
CA GLU A 2 -13.74 -18.96 12.28
C GLU A 2 -12.63 -18.87 11.19
N PRO A 3 -11.44 -19.47 11.39
CA PRO A 3 -10.34 -19.46 10.42
C PRO A 3 -10.73 -19.99 9.03
N ASN A 4 -11.76 -20.85 8.97
CA ASN A 4 -12.16 -21.62 7.80
C ASN A 4 -13.03 -20.82 6.80
N ARG A 5 -13.40 -19.57 7.11
CA ARG A 5 -14.21 -18.69 6.25
C ARG A 5 -13.39 -17.65 5.47
N ARG A 6 -12.06 -17.70 5.54
CA ARG A 6 -11.18 -16.71 4.89
C ARG A 6 -10.97 -17.03 3.41
N ILE A 7 -11.04 -15.99 2.59
CA ILE A 7 -11.00 -16.10 1.13
C ILE A 7 -9.57 -15.86 0.65
N ASP A 8 -9.06 -16.76 -0.18
CA ASP A 8 -7.81 -16.53 -0.92
C ASP A 8 -8.14 -15.83 -2.23
N LEU A 9 -7.54 -14.66 -2.45
CA LEU A 9 -7.74 -13.86 -3.67
C LEU A 9 -6.56 -13.97 -4.64
N GLY A 10 -5.60 -14.87 -4.37
CA GLY A 10 -4.43 -15.06 -5.22
C GLY A 10 -4.81 -15.65 -6.57
N ILE A 11 -4.12 -15.19 -7.62
CA ILE A 11 -4.22 -15.74 -8.98
C ILE A 11 -2.94 -16.52 -9.33
N GLU A 12 -2.97 -17.30 -10.42
CA GLU A 12 -1.79 -18.09 -10.85
C GLU A 12 -0.53 -17.24 -11.08
N LEU A 13 -0.69 -15.96 -11.42
CA LEU A 13 0.44 -15.05 -11.57
C LEU A 13 1.14 -14.75 -10.24
N ASP A 14 0.41 -14.66 -9.12
CA ASP A 14 1.00 -14.43 -7.80
C ASP A 14 1.94 -15.57 -7.37
N ARG A 15 1.64 -16.80 -7.78
CA ARG A 15 2.48 -17.98 -7.52
C ARG A 15 3.81 -17.92 -8.26
N LYS A 16 3.86 -17.24 -9.41
CA LYS A 16 5.09 -17.07 -10.21
C LYS A 16 6.03 -16.00 -9.66
N ILE A 17 5.52 -15.09 -8.83
CA ILE A 17 6.34 -14.04 -8.21
C ILE A 17 7.19 -14.69 -7.10
N PRO A 18 8.53 -14.63 -7.18
CA PRO A 18 9.37 -15.22 -6.14
C PRO A 18 9.31 -14.37 -4.86
N TYR A 19 9.55 -15.00 -3.72
CA TYR A 19 9.73 -14.27 -2.47
C TYR A 19 11.15 -13.69 -2.40
N LEU A 20 11.26 -12.35 -2.41
CA LEU A 20 12.52 -11.61 -2.33
C LEU A 20 12.50 -10.66 -1.12
N PRO A 21 13.00 -11.09 0.05
CA PRO A 21 12.92 -10.29 1.28
C PRO A 21 13.79 -9.02 1.24
N LEU A 22 14.71 -8.87 0.28
CA LEU A 22 15.47 -7.63 0.07
C LEU A 22 14.55 -6.43 -0.20
N PHE A 23 13.37 -6.67 -0.78
CA PHE A 23 12.35 -5.64 -1.03
C PHE A 23 11.66 -5.15 0.25
N ALA A 24 11.93 -5.74 1.43
CA ALA A 24 11.35 -5.30 2.70
C ALA A 24 11.57 -3.82 2.99
N LEU A 25 12.77 -3.29 2.69
CA LEU A 25 13.09 -1.90 2.95
C LEU A 25 12.25 -0.96 2.09
N ALA A 26 12.06 -1.30 0.81
CA ALA A 26 11.15 -0.58 -0.06
C ALA A 26 9.71 -0.68 0.44
N TYR A 27 9.27 -1.85 0.89
CA TYR A 27 7.94 -2.07 1.46
C TYR A 27 7.70 -1.18 2.69
N PHE A 28 8.60 -1.22 3.67
CA PHE A 28 8.50 -0.42 4.89
C PHE A 28 8.70 1.07 4.65
N SER A 29 9.36 1.47 3.56
CA SER A 29 9.48 2.89 3.19
C SER A 29 8.12 3.56 2.98
N THR A 30 7.06 2.79 2.73
CA THR A 30 5.69 3.31 2.62
C THR A 30 5.28 4.15 3.82
N TYR A 31 5.68 3.77 5.04
CA TYR A 31 5.34 4.54 6.25
C TYR A 31 5.89 5.96 6.22
N ILE A 32 7.10 6.15 5.68
CA ILE A 32 7.71 7.47 5.51
C ILE A 32 7.07 8.17 4.31
N PHE A 33 6.84 7.43 3.22
CA PHE A 33 6.27 7.95 1.98
C PHE A 33 4.89 8.58 2.21
N VAL A 34 4.01 7.94 3.00
CA VAL A 34 2.67 8.49 3.28
C VAL A 34 2.70 9.65 4.28
N LEU A 35 3.76 9.82 5.07
CA LEU A 35 3.93 10.96 5.97
C LEU A 35 4.48 12.19 5.24
N GLN A 36 5.19 11.99 4.13
CA GLN A 36 5.87 13.05 3.39
C GLN A 36 4.97 14.25 2.99
N PRO A 37 3.71 14.08 2.53
CA PRO A 37 2.86 15.21 2.14
C PRO A 37 2.63 16.22 3.26
N PHE A 38 2.61 15.79 4.53
CA PHE A 38 2.40 16.68 5.67
C PHE A 38 3.55 17.67 5.90
N PHE A 39 4.71 17.47 5.25
CA PHE A 39 5.86 18.37 5.33
C PHE A 39 6.00 19.29 4.10
N ILE A 40 5.37 18.94 2.97
CA ILE A 40 5.49 19.71 1.72
C ILE A 40 4.24 20.54 1.38
N LEU A 41 3.08 20.17 1.92
CA LEU A 41 1.83 20.88 1.67
C LEU A 41 1.73 22.10 2.60
N SER A 42 1.86 23.30 2.04
CA SER A 42 1.71 24.57 2.76
C SER A 42 0.32 25.20 2.58
N ASP A 43 -0.42 24.81 1.55
CA ASP A 43 -1.76 25.34 1.27
C ASP A 43 -2.84 24.56 2.01
N ALA A 44 -3.74 25.27 2.70
CA ALA A 44 -4.79 24.66 3.50
C ALA A 44 -5.74 23.81 2.64
N ARG A 45 -6.08 24.23 1.42
CA ARG A 45 -6.98 23.47 0.55
C ARG A 45 -6.33 22.17 0.07
N GLN A 46 -5.04 22.19 -0.26
CA GLN A 46 -4.27 20.98 -0.57
C GLN A 46 -4.13 20.05 0.63
N PHE A 47 -3.97 20.59 1.83
CA PHE A 47 -3.92 19.79 3.06
C PHE A 47 -5.25 19.09 3.34
N HIS A 48 -6.37 19.81 3.27
CA HIS A 48 -7.70 19.24 3.49
C HIS A 48 -8.03 18.14 2.48
N TRP A 49 -7.60 18.31 1.22
CA TRP A 49 -7.71 17.23 0.24
C TRP A 49 -6.97 15.97 0.63
N MET A 50 -5.70 16.12 1.00
CA MET A 50 -4.82 15.01 1.31
C MET A 50 -5.41 14.24 2.48
N LEU A 51 -5.80 14.96 3.54
CA LEU A 51 -6.43 14.40 4.72
C LEU A 51 -7.74 13.68 4.38
N THR A 52 -8.65 14.34 3.66
CA THR A 52 -9.94 13.73 3.29
C THR A 52 -9.74 12.50 2.40
N SER A 53 -8.80 12.55 1.44
CA SER A 53 -8.49 11.40 0.59
C SER A 53 -7.93 10.23 1.42
N PHE A 54 -6.99 10.50 2.32
CA PHE A 54 -6.42 9.49 3.22
C PHE A 54 -7.49 8.85 4.11
N VAL A 55 -8.34 9.67 4.72
CA VAL A 55 -9.43 9.18 5.58
C VAL A 55 -10.42 8.36 4.77
N SER A 56 -10.88 8.84 3.61
CA SER A 56 -11.82 8.13 2.75
C SER A 56 -11.26 6.80 2.25
N ILE A 57 -9.99 6.76 1.80
CA ILE A 57 -9.31 5.53 1.37
C ILE A 57 -9.20 4.55 2.54
N SER A 58 -8.83 5.04 3.73
CA SER A 58 -8.65 4.20 4.91
C SER A 58 -9.97 3.61 5.40
N VAL A 59 -11.02 4.43 5.46
CA VAL A 59 -12.37 3.99 5.86
C VAL A 59 -12.91 2.97 4.86
N LEU A 60 -12.86 3.27 3.54
CA LEU A 60 -13.34 2.34 2.54
C LEU A 60 -12.57 1.02 2.57
N SER A 61 -11.24 1.07 2.65
CA SER A 61 -10.40 -0.13 2.73
C SER A 61 -10.74 -0.94 3.98
N SER A 62 -10.91 -0.29 5.14
CA SER A 62 -11.26 -0.95 6.40
C SER A 62 -12.64 -1.63 6.33
N LEU A 63 -13.62 -0.99 5.68
CA LEU A 63 -14.93 -1.59 5.45
C LEU A 63 -14.83 -2.83 4.55
N ILE A 64 -14.01 -2.76 3.49
CA ILE A 64 -13.77 -3.91 2.61
C ILE A 64 -13.01 -5.01 3.35
N HIS A 65 -12.00 -4.69 4.18
CA HIS A 65 -11.29 -5.69 5.01
C HIS A 65 -12.24 -6.41 5.97
N ALA A 66 -13.23 -5.70 6.50
CA ALA A 66 -14.26 -6.28 7.37
C ALA A 66 -15.26 -7.16 6.60
N ALA A 67 -15.67 -6.74 5.41
CA ALA A 67 -16.64 -7.45 4.57
C ALA A 67 -16.02 -8.64 3.81
N VAL A 68 -14.75 -8.52 3.41
CA VAL A 68 -13.99 -9.49 2.63
C VAL A 68 -12.81 -9.97 3.48
N PRO A 69 -12.97 -11.08 4.24
CA PRO A 69 -11.94 -11.60 5.14
C PRO A 69 -10.84 -12.32 4.35
N SER A 70 -10.12 -11.57 3.52
CA SER A 70 -9.02 -12.05 2.67
C SER A 70 -7.88 -12.61 3.51
N LYS A 71 -7.16 -13.59 2.95
CA LYS A 71 -5.91 -14.13 3.50
C LYS A 71 -4.80 -14.14 2.44
N ILE A 72 -3.56 -14.14 2.91
CA ILE A 72 -2.37 -14.36 2.08
C ILE A 72 -1.58 -15.55 2.60
N GLU A 73 -1.02 -16.32 1.67
CA GLU A 73 -0.07 -17.38 1.97
C GLU A 73 1.24 -16.81 2.53
N ARG A 74 1.63 -17.27 3.72
CA ARG A 74 2.88 -16.86 4.35
C ARG A 74 4.04 -17.76 3.95
N VAL A 75 5.20 -17.14 3.82
CA VAL A 75 6.48 -17.86 3.78
C VAL A 75 6.92 -18.14 5.21
N GLU A 76 6.99 -19.42 5.59
CA GLU A 76 7.24 -19.87 6.98
C GLU A 76 8.65 -19.56 7.50
N ARG A 77 9.62 -19.34 6.60
CA ARG A 77 11.01 -19.07 6.99
C ARG A 77 11.59 -17.92 6.18
N VAL A 78 11.73 -16.76 6.83
CA VAL A 78 12.55 -15.66 6.32
C VAL A 78 14.02 -16.05 6.53
N THR A 79 14.69 -16.54 5.49
CA THR A 79 16.07 -17.06 5.56
C THR A 79 17.14 -16.00 5.35
N VAL A 80 16.75 -14.75 5.09
CA VAL A 80 17.70 -13.68 4.77
C VAL A 80 18.13 -12.94 6.02
N GLY A 81 19.45 -12.78 6.19
CA GLY A 81 20.05 -12.00 7.27
C GLY A 81 19.96 -10.48 7.03
N GLY A 82 20.27 -9.69 8.05
CA GLY A 82 20.26 -8.23 7.98
C GLY A 82 18.90 -7.60 8.27
N LEU A 83 18.82 -6.26 8.12
CA LEU A 83 17.66 -5.46 8.52
C LEU A 83 16.37 -5.88 7.82
N SER A 84 16.44 -6.22 6.52
CA SER A 84 15.29 -6.62 5.72
C SER A 84 14.62 -7.90 6.24
N GLY A 85 15.43 -8.92 6.54
CA GLY A 85 14.94 -10.19 7.06
C GLY A 85 14.45 -10.10 8.50
N TRP A 86 15.17 -9.35 9.35
CA TRP A 86 14.71 -9.06 10.71
C TRP A 86 13.36 -8.34 10.71
N GLY A 87 13.20 -7.31 9.87
CA GLY A 87 11.96 -6.54 9.76
C GLY A 87 10.78 -7.39 9.30
N LEU A 88 10.96 -8.23 8.27
CA LEU A 88 9.91 -9.15 7.81
C LEU A 88 9.57 -10.22 8.85
N ALA A 89 10.57 -10.79 9.52
CA ALA A 89 10.34 -11.79 10.56
C ALA A 89 9.57 -11.20 11.75
N LEU A 90 9.89 -9.96 12.16
CA LEU A 90 9.14 -9.25 13.17
C LEU A 90 7.71 -8.97 12.71
N PHE A 91 7.54 -8.44 11.50
CA PHE A 91 6.23 -8.14 10.93
C PHE A 91 5.33 -9.38 10.84
N GLN A 92 5.87 -10.53 10.41
CA GLN A 92 5.12 -11.78 10.36
C GLN A 92 4.70 -12.27 11.75
N LYS A 93 5.48 -12.00 12.81
CA LYS A 93 5.12 -12.34 14.18
C LYS A 93 4.02 -11.44 14.76
N THR A 94 4.04 -10.15 14.43
CA THR A 94 3.15 -9.15 15.05
C THR A 94 1.85 -8.94 14.29
N CYS A 95 1.91 -9.00 12.96
CA CYS A 95 0.76 -8.81 12.10
C CYS A 95 0.14 -10.16 11.77
N LYS A 96 -1.16 -10.20 11.45
CA LYS A 96 -1.82 -11.41 10.94
C LYS A 96 -1.88 -11.33 9.40
N PRO A 97 -1.84 -12.45 8.65
CA PRO A 97 -1.87 -12.44 7.19
C PRO A 97 -3.29 -12.28 6.64
N TYR A 98 -4.08 -11.38 7.22
CA TYR A 98 -5.51 -11.29 6.98
C TYR A 98 -5.94 -9.84 6.75
N GLY A 99 -6.96 -9.64 5.91
CA GLY A 99 -7.50 -8.31 5.63
C GLY A 99 -6.53 -7.45 4.82
N ASN A 100 -5.94 -8.04 3.78
CA ASN A 100 -4.94 -7.35 2.94
C ASN A 100 -5.56 -6.69 1.70
N PHE A 101 -6.75 -7.12 1.29
CA PHE A 101 -7.46 -6.59 0.12
C PHE A 101 -8.47 -5.48 0.49
N PRO A 102 -8.37 -4.25 -0.05
CA PRO A 102 -7.37 -3.74 -0.99
C PRO A 102 -6.09 -3.27 -0.29
N SER A 103 -5.01 -3.08 -1.06
CA SER A 103 -3.73 -2.61 -0.51
C SER A 103 -3.79 -1.12 -0.15
N MET A 104 -3.87 -0.83 1.16
CA MET A 104 -3.79 0.54 1.67
C MET A 104 -2.44 1.21 1.38
N HIS A 105 -1.34 0.44 1.41
CA HIS A 105 0.01 0.94 1.08
C HIS A 105 0.04 1.59 -0.30
N VAL A 106 -0.59 0.91 -1.28
CA VAL A 106 -0.67 1.40 -2.65
C VAL A 106 -1.72 2.49 -2.79
N GLY A 107 -2.91 2.30 -2.19
CA GLY A 107 -3.99 3.28 -2.28
C GLY A 107 -3.63 4.65 -1.72
N LEU A 108 -2.96 4.71 -0.56
CA LEU A 108 -2.50 5.96 0.05
C LEU A 108 -1.32 6.59 -0.71
N SER A 109 -0.53 5.78 -1.42
CA SER A 109 0.58 6.30 -2.25
C SER A 109 0.08 7.12 -3.44
N VAL A 110 -1.13 6.87 -3.95
CA VAL A 110 -1.69 7.61 -5.10
C VAL A 110 -1.83 9.12 -4.84
N PRO A 111 -2.55 9.58 -3.79
CA PRO A 111 -2.63 11.00 -3.48
C PRO A 111 -1.27 11.61 -3.12
N VAL A 112 -0.34 10.86 -2.50
CA VAL A 112 1.04 11.32 -2.23
C VAL A 112 1.74 11.69 -3.54
N VAL A 113 1.68 10.81 -4.55
CA VAL A 113 2.27 11.07 -5.87
C VAL A 113 1.66 12.31 -6.51
N ALA A 114 0.32 12.42 -6.49
CA ALA A 114 -0.38 13.57 -7.05
C ALA A 114 0.00 14.89 -6.34
N ALA A 115 0.13 14.91 -5.01
CA ALA A 115 0.63 16.08 -4.28
C ALA A 115 2.03 16.50 -4.74
N ASN A 116 2.93 15.56 -4.96
CA ASN A 116 4.29 15.86 -5.40
C ASN A 116 4.37 16.37 -6.84
N PHE A 117 3.46 15.93 -7.73
CA PHE A 117 3.30 16.57 -9.04
C PHE A 117 2.82 18.01 -8.93
N MET A 118 1.90 18.29 -8.00
CA MET A 118 1.35 19.63 -7.80
C MET A 118 2.35 20.61 -7.18
N THR A 119 3.14 20.18 -6.19
CA THR A 119 4.04 21.07 -5.44
C THR A 119 5.48 21.06 -5.96
N GLY A 120 5.97 19.92 -6.43
CA GLY A 120 7.36 19.72 -6.86
C GLY A 120 7.56 19.66 -8.38
N GLY A 121 6.48 19.73 -9.16
CA GLY A 121 6.52 19.66 -10.62
C GLY A 121 6.78 18.25 -11.18
N PRO A 122 6.95 18.12 -12.50
CA PRO A 122 6.97 16.83 -13.20
C PRO A 122 8.15 15.94 -12.83
N VAL A 123 9.32 16.52 -12.50
CA VAL A 123 10.51 15.76 -12.13
C VAL A 123 10.34 15.10 -10.77
N ILE A 124 9.96 15.87 -9.74
CA ILE A 124 9.77 15.34 -8.38
C ILE A 124 8.58 14.37 -8.37
N GLY A 125 7.47 14.73 -9.03
CA GLY A 125 6.32 13.85 -9.18
C GLY A 125 6.68 12.52 -9.86
N GLY A 126 7.51 12.55 -10.91
CA GLY A 126 8.01 11.35 -11.59
C GLY A 126 8.86 10.45 -10.70
N VAL A 127 9.76 11.03 -9.88
CA VAL A 127 10.56 10.28 -8.89
C VAL A 127 9.64 9.63 -7.85
N MET A 128 8.66 10.36 -7.33
CA MET A 128 7.72 9.83 -6.34
C MET A 128 6.80 8.77 -6.93
N LEU A 129 6.40 8.89 -8.20
CA LEU A 129 5.69 7.85 -8.92
C LEU A 129 6.53 6.57 -9.05
N ALA A 130 7.79 6.70 -9.46
CA ALA A 130 8.70 5.56 -9.54
C ALA A 130 8.87 4.88 -8.16
N TRP A 131 8.94 5.67 -7.09
CA TRP A 131 8.98 5.16 -5.72
C TRP A 131 7.69 4.45 -5.30
N ALA A 132 6.52 5.00 -5.64
CA ALA A 132 5.23 4.36 -5.39
C ALA A 132 5.08 3.04 -6.16
N VAL A 133 5.59 2.96 -7.40
CA VAL A 133 5.66 1.71 -8.16
C VAL A 133 6.59 0.71 -7.48
N LEU A 134 7.76 1.15 -7.00
CA LEU A 134 8.68 0.30 -6.24
C LEU A 134 8.02 -0.24 -4.96
N ILE A 135 7.26 0.60 -4.24
CA ILE A 135 6.44 0.17 -3.09
C ILE A 135 5.44 -0.90 -3.53
N ALA A 136 4.63 -0.64 -4.56
CA ALA A 136 3.62 -1.59 -5.04
C ALA A 136 4.25 -2.94 -5.42
N VAL A 137 5.35 -2.92 -6.17
CA VAL A 137 6.12 -4.12 -6.56
C VAL A 137 6.69 -4.82 -5.32
N SER A 138 7.23 -4.07 -4.36
CA SER A 138 7.81 -4.63 -3.15
C SER A 138 6.79 -5.41 -2.32
N THR A 139 5.51 -5.02 -2.33
CA THR A 139 4.46 -5.75 -1.62
C THR A 139 4.25 -7.17 -2.15
N LEU A 140 4.42 -7.35 -3.46
CA LEU A 140 4.27 -8.64 -4.13
C LEU A 140 5.48 -9.54 -3.82
N PHE A 141 6.69 -9.01 -3.97
CA PHE A 141 7.93 -9.74 -3.71
C PHE A 141 8.13 -10.09 -2.24
N THR A 142 7.58 -9.28 -1.32
CA THR A 142 7.59 -9.58 0.12
C THR A 142 6.39 -10.44 0.56
N LYS A 143 5.54 -10.85 -0.38
CA LYS A 143 4.32 -11.67 -0.14
C LYS A 143 3.40 -11.04 0.92
N GLN A 144 3.23 -9.73 0.87
CA GLN A 144 2.31 -8.98 1.72
C GLN A 144 1.00 -8.63 1.02
N HIS A 145 0.99 -8.62 -0.31
CA HIS A 145 -0.18 -8.40 -1.13
C HIS A 145 -0.19 -9.32 -2.35
N TYR A 146 -1.39 -9.63 -2.85
CA TYR A 146 -1.58 -10.17 -4.19
C TYR A 146 -1.74 -9.04 -5.22
N ILE A 147 -1.60 -9.38 -6.50
CA ILE A 147 -1.77 -8.43 -7.61
C ILE A 147 -3.14 -7.76 -7.55
N LEU A 148 -4.21 -8.50 -7.24
CA LEU A 148 -5.56 -7.92 -7.12
C LEU A 148 -5.64 -6.88 -6.01
N ASP A 149 -4.96 -7.06 -4.88
CA ASP A 149 -4.92 -6.09 -3.80
C ASP A 149 -4.27 -4.78 -4.25
N VAL A 150 -3.18 -4.90 -5.03
CA VAL A 150 -2.43 -3.76 -5.59
C VAL A 150 -3.30 -2.99 -6.59
N LEU A 151 -3.92 -3.69 -7.54
CA LEU A 151 -4.80 -3.07 -8.53
C LEU A 151 -5.99 -2.38 -7.90
N ALA A 152 -6.63 -3.02 -6.92
CA ALA A 152 -7.73 -2.42 -6.17
C ALA A 152 -7.28 -1.21 -5.35
N GLY A 153 -6.06 -1.25 -4.78
CA GLY A 153 -5.44 -0.11 -4.11
C GLY A 153 -5.24 1.08 -5.06
N ILE A 154 -4.66 0.85 -6.25
CA ILE A 154 -4.46 1.89 -7.27
C ILE A 154 -5.81 2.49 -7.68
N ALA A 155 -6.79 1.65 -8.03
CA ALA A 155 -8.10 2.08 -8.47
C ALA A 155 -8.84 2.88 -7.39
N GLY A 156 -8.87 2.37 -6.15
CA GLY A 156 -9.51 3.05 -5.03
C GLY A 156 -8.84 4.37 -4.68
N GLY A 157 -7.50 4.38 -4.64
CA GLY A 157 -6.71 5.60 -4.44
C GLY A 157 -6.97 6.65 -5.51
N ALA A 158 -6.96 6.27 -6.78
CA ALA A 158 -7.20 7.19 -7.90
C ALA A 158 -8.64 7.74 -7.91
N VAL A 159 -9.65 6.87 -7.78
CA VAL A 159 -11.06 7.27 -7.80
C VAL A 159 -11.37 8.19 -6.64
N ILE A 160 -10.99 7.83 -5.41
CA ILE A 160 -11.25 8.68 -4.24
C ILE A 160 -10.52 10.01 -4.36
N SER A 161 -9.23 9.99 -4.69
CA SER A 161 -8.44 11.23 -4.80
C SER A 161 -9.02 12.17 -5.85
N ALA A 162 -9.51 11.64 -6.97
CA ALA A 162 -10.20 12.41 -8.00
C ALA A 162 -11.55 12.95 -7.52
N LEU A 163 -12.40 12.13 -6.89
CA LEU A 163 -13.69 12.58 -6.35
C LEU A 163 -13.52 13.69 -5.32
N VAL A 164 -12.60 13.52 -4.36
CA VAL A 164 -12.29 14.55 -3.35
C VAL A 164 -11.61 15.78 -3.99
N TYR A 165 -11.02 15.65 -5.17
CA TYR A 165 -10.50 16.78 -5.94
C TYR A 165 -11.61 17.59 -6.62
N PHE A 166 -12.57 16.92 -7.26
CA PHE A 166 -13.63 17.58 -8.02
C PHE A 166 -14.81 18.04 -7.17
N CYS A 167 -15.03 17.47 -5.98
CA CYS A 167 -16.06 17.93 -5.04
C CYS A 167 -15.62 19.12 -4.16
N ARG A 168 -14.55 19.84 -4.55
CA ARG A 168 -13.98 21.00 -3.84
C ARG A 168 -14.50 22.36 -4.28
#